data_AF-A0A6H2GYB0-F1
#
_entry.id   AF-A0A6H2GYB0-F1
#
_cell.length_a   1.000
_cell.length_b   1.000
_cell.length_c   1.000
_cell.angle_alpha   90.00
_cell.angle_beta   90.00
_cell.angle_gamma   90.00
#
_symmetry.space_group_name_H-M   'P 1'
#
loop_
_entity.id
_entity.type
_entity.pdbx_description
1 polymer ?
#
loop_
_entity_poly.entity_id
_entity_poly.type
_entity_poly.pdbx_seq_one_letter_code
_entity_poly.pdbx_strand_id
1 'polypeptide(L)'
;MLVPVLILAAAAACAIAFWLHRRQTGSRPRSNVVALDEARRRKGKPSRADGRGKTQPCSLCRQPSARLAFYADENGQVLGVCKACKPKLSSRKLDRL
;
A
#
# COMPACT_ATOMS: atom_id res chain seq x y z
N MET A 1 -33.66 -15.20 -28.55
CA MET A 1 -32.64 -14.45 -29.32
C MET A 1 -32.38 -13.05 -28.79
N LEU A 2 -33.37 -12.35 -28.21
CA LEU A 2 -33.17 -11.02 -27.61
C LEU A 2 -32.28 -11.00 -26.35
N VAL A 3 -32.45 -11.97 -25.45
CA VAL A 3 -31.68 -12.06 -24.19
C VAL A 3 -30.16 -12.16 -24.39
N PRO A 4 -29.61 -13.05 -25.25
CA PRO A 4 -28.16 -13.12 -25.44
C PRO A 4 -27.60 -11.85 -26.10
N VAL A 5 -28.38 -11.16 -26.94
CA VAL A 5 -27.97 -9.90 -27.58
C VAL A 5 -27.85 -8.77 -26.56
N LEU A 6 -28.78 -8.69 -25.59
CA LEU A 6 -28.71 -7.70 -24.51
C LEU A 6 -27.52 -7.94 -23.57
N ILE A 7 -27.19 -9.19 -23.28
CA ILE A 7 -26.03 -9.55 -22.44
C ILE A 7 -24.72 -9.15 -23.12
N LEU A 8 -24.57 -9.45 -24.41
CA LEU A 8 -23.38 -9.08 -25.18
C LEU A 8 -23.22 -7.56 -25.29
N ALA A 9 -24.31 -6.83 -25.52
CA ALA A 9 -24.29 -5.38 -25.58
C ALA A 9 -23.89 -4.73 -24.24
N ALA A 10 -24.42 -5.24 -23.12
CA ALA A 10 -24.06 -4.76 -21.78
C ALA A 10 -22.59 -5.06 -21.44
N ALA A 11 -22.10 -6.26 -21.77
CA ALA A 11 -20.70 -6.63 -21.54
C ALA A 11 -19.73 -5.74 -22.35
N ALA A 12 -20.05 -5.45 -23.62
CA ALA A 12 -19.27 -4.56 -24.45
C ALA A 12 -19.26 -3.12 -23.90
N ALA A 13 -20.41 -2.60 -23.47
CA ALA A 13 -20.50 -1.27 -22.87
C ALA A 13 -19.68 -1.17 -21.57
N CYS A 14 -19.74 -2.19 -20.71
CA CYS A 14 -18.93 -2.27 -19.49
C CYS A 14 -17.44 -2.34 -19.79
N ALA A 15 -17.02 -3.11 -20.80
CA ALA A 15 -15.63 -3.22 -21.21
C ALA A 15 -15.08 -1.88 -21.73
N ILE A 16 -15.87 -1.16 -22.54
CA ILE A 16 -15.51 0.16 -23.07
C ILE A 16 -15.41 1.18 -21.92
N ALA A 17 -16.40 1.22 -21.03
CA ALA A 17 -16.39 2.12 -19.87
C ALA A 17 -15.19 1.85 -18.95
N PHE A 18 -14.89 0.58 -18.67
CA PHE A 18 -13.74 0.18 -17.86
C PHE A 18 -12.42 0.58 -18.54
N TRP A 19 -12.30 0.38 -19.85
CA TRP A 19 -11.09 0.73 -20.59
C TRP A 19 -10.86 2.24 -20.67
N LEU A 20 -11.92 3.03 -20.85
CA LEU A 20 -11.85 4.50 -20.80
C LEU A 20 -11.48 5.02 -19.40
N HIS A 21 -12.05 4.43 -18.34
CA HIS A 21 -11.71 4.78 -16.96
C HIS A 21 -10.26 4.40 -16.61
N ARG A 22 -9.77 3.28 -17.15
CA ARG A 22 -8.37 2.83 -16.95
C ARG A 22 -7.38 3.66 -17.76
N ARG A 23 -7.78 4.23 -18.90
CA ARG A 23 -6.97 5.18 -19.67
C ARG A 23 -6.77 6.51 -18.96
N GLN A 24 -7.76 6.98 -18.19
CA GLN A 24 -7.63 8.23 -17.43
C GLN A 24 -6.64 8.13 -16.24
N THR A 25 -6.38 6.94 -15.72
CA THR A 25 -5.43 6.74 -14.60
C THR A 25 -3.98 6.56 -15.06
N GLY A 26 -3.73 6.50 -16.36
CA GLY A 26 -2.42 6.19 -16.92
C GLY A 26 -1.95 7.21 -17.95
N SER A 27 -1.49 8.37 -17.48
CA SER A 27 -0.31 9.07 -18.03
C SER A 27 -0.21 10.46 -17.39
N ARG A 28 0.41 10.54 -16.22
CA ARG A 28 1.05 11.81 -15.83
C ARG A 28 2.37 11.85 -16.60
N PRO A 29 2.60 12.82 -17.50
CA PRO A 29 3.89 12.95 -18.16
C PRO A 29 4.98 13.04 -17.08
N ARG A 30 6.03 12.22 -17.22
CA ARG A 30 7.20 12.25 -16.34
C ARG A 30 7.99 13.52 -16.64
N SER A 31 7.52 14.66 -16.17
CA SER A 31 8.33 15.87 -16.12
C SER A 31 9.30 15.75 -14.94
N ASN A 32 10.59 15.92 -15.20
CA ASN A 32 11.62 16.00 -14.14
C ASN A 32 11.49 17.27 -13.28
N VAL A 33 10.48 18.10 -13.54
CA VAL A 33 10.13 19.28 -12.76
C VAL A 33 9.05 18.88 -11.75
N VAL A 34 9.44 18.78 -10.48
CA VAL A 34 8.53 18.59 -9.35
C VAL A 34 8.12 19.97 -8.84
N ALA A 35 6.85 20.34 -9.00
CA ALA A 35 6.32 21.57 -8.40
C ALA A 35 6.40 21.46 -6.87
N LEU A 36 7.18 22.32 -6.23
CA LEU A 36 7.41 22.32 -4.78
C LEU A 36 6.11 22.48 -3.99
N ASP A 37 5.16 23.26 -4.50
CA ASP A 37 3.84 23.44 -3.88
C ASP A 37 2.99 22.16 -3.89
N GLU A 38 3.02 21.42 -4.99
CA GLU A 38 2.33 20.13 -5.11
C GLU A 38 3.00 19.08 -4.22
N ALA A 39 4.34 19.07 -4.17
CA ALA A 39 5.09 18.19 -3.26
C ALA A 39 4.80 18.52 -1.79
N ARG A 40 4.72 19.81 -1.44
CA ARG A 40 4.39 20.26 -0.08
C ARG A 40 2.95 19.93 0.30
N ARG A 41 1.99 20.06 -0.63
CA ARG A 41 0.58 19.64 -0.42
C ARG A 41 0.45 18.13 -0.24
N ARG A 42 1.28 17.32 -0.93
CA ARG A 42 1.35 15.86 -0.73
C ARG A 42 2.00 15.49 0.61
N LYS A 43 3.03 16.22 1.05
CA LYS A 43 3.72 15.96 2.33
C LYS A 43 2.95 16.48 3.56
N GLY A 44 2.16 17.54 3.39
CA GLY A 44 1.42 18.22 4.47
C GLY A 44 0.09 17.58 4.86
N LYS A 45 -0.35 16.55 4.14
CA LYS A 45 -1.51 15.74 4.55
C LYS A 45 -0.96 14.46 5.15
N PRO A 46 -0.76 14.36 6.48
CA PRO A 46 -0.55 13.06 7.11
C PRO A 46 -1.80 12.26 6.78
N SER A 47 -1.66 11.35 5.82
CA SER A 47 -2.78 10.52 5.44
C SER A 47 -3.06 9.69 6.70
N ARG A 48 -4.22 9.91 7.32
CA ARG A 48 -4.74 9.04 8.40
C ARG A 48 -4.95 7.59 7.93
N ALA A 49 -4.56 7.28 6.69
CA ALA A 49 -4.51 5.98 6.04
C ALA A 49 -3.15 5.28 6.16
N ASP A 50 -2.05 5.97 6.49
CA ASP A 50 -0.76 5.30 6.75
C ASP A 50 -0.70 4.68 8.16
N GLY A 51 -1.60 5.09 9.07
CA GLY A 51 -1.78 4.48 10.39
C GLY A 51 -2.85 3.40 10.49
N ARG A 52 -3.59 3.11 9.40
CA ARG A 52 -4.67 2.11 9.40
C ARG A 52 -4.55 1.14 8.21
N GLY A 53 -3.86 0.04 8.47
CA GLY A 53 -4.29 -1.27 7.96
C GLY A 53 -3.84 -1.68 6.56
N LYS A 54 -2.68 -1.23 6.06
CA LYS A 54 -1.99 -2.04 5.04
C LYS A 54 -1.31 -3.17 5.77
N THR A 55 -1.80 -4.40 5.60
CA THR A 55 -1.25 -5.57 6.28
C THR A 55 0.22 -5.74 5.89
N GLN A 56 1.14 -5.31 6.74
CA GLN A 56 2.58 -5.38 6.48
C GLN A 56 3.09 -6.77 6.92
N PRO A 57 4.02 -7.36 6.17
CA PRO A 57 4.62 -8.64 6.55
C PRO A 57 5.58 -8.45 7.72
N CYS A 58 5.59 -9.41 8.65
CA CYS A 58 6.57 -9.49 9.73
C CYS A 58 7.99 -9.74 9.15
N SER A 59 9.01 -9.01 9.61
CA SER A 59 10.38 -9.19 9.14
C SER A 59 10.98 -10.57 9.46
N LEU A 60 10.45 -11.29 10.46
CA LEU A 60 10.95 -12.64 10.83
C LEU A 60 10.18 -13.77 10.16
N CYS A 61 8.86 -13.80 10.30
CA CYS A 61 8.04 -14.90 9.79
C CYS A 61 7.41 -14.61 8.43
N ARG A 62 7.54 -13.38 7.91
CA ARG A 62 6.95 -12.89 6.65
C ARG A 62 5.42 -12.98 6.56
N GLN A 63 4.77 -13.36 7.65
CA GLN A 63 3.32 -13.43 7.71
C GLN A 63 2.71 -12.02 7.77
N PRO A 64 1.61 -11.79 7.03
CA PRO A 64 0.91 -10.51 7.03
C PRO A 64 0.27 -10.28 8.41
N SER A 65 0.53 -9.12 9.03
CA SER A 65 -0.11 -8.73 10.29
C SER A 65 -0.69 -7.32 10.23
N ALA A 66 -1.87 -7.14 10.82
CA ALA A 66 -2.51 -5.83 10.94
C ALA A 66 -1.79 -4.91 11.94
N ARG A 67 -0.99 -5.48 12.86
CA ARG A 67 -0.23 -4.74 13.87
C ARG A 67 1.17 -5.34 14.02
N LEU A 68 2.18 -4.53 13.74
CA LEU A 68 3.59 -4.85 13.96
C LEU A 68 4.13 -3.97 15.11
N ALA A 69 5.00 -4.54 15.94
CA ALA A 69 5.83 -3.78 16.86
C ALA A 69 7.18 -3.50 16.18
N PHE A 70 7.69 -2.28 16.31
CA PHE A 70 8.95 -1.87 15.68
C PHE A 70 10.11 -1.93 16.68
N TYR A 71 11.25 -2.41 16.20
CA TYR A 71 12.51 -2.53 16.95
C TYR A 71 13.64 -1.99 16.10
N ALA A 72 14.68 -1.44 16.72
CA ALA A 72 15.93 -1.04 16.08
C ALA A 72 17.01 -2.08 16.37
N ASP A 73 17.67 -2.56 15.32
CA ASP A 73 18.90 -3.34 15.45
C ASP A 73 20.11 -2.43 15.72
N GLU A 74 21.23 -3.02 16.17
CA GLU A 74 22.49 -2.30 16.42
C GLU A 74 23.04 -1.62 15.17
N ASN A 75 22.67 -2.11 13.99
CA ASN A 75 23.01 -1.53 12.69
C ASN A 75 22.08 -0.37 12.28
N GLY A 76 21.14 0.05 13.14
CA GLY A 76 20.15 1.08 12.84
C GLY A 76 19.01 0.62 11.93
N GLN A 77 18.88 -0.69 11.68
CA GLN A 77 17.80 -1.24 10.86
C GLN A 77 16.50 -1.35 11.66
N VAL A 78 15.39 -0.87 11.09
CA VAL A 78 14.06 -0.97 11.70
C VAL A 78 13.40 -2.31 11.33
N LEU A 79 13.04 -3.10 12.33
CA LEU A 79 12.38 -4.40 12.20
C LEU A 79 10.93 -4.33 12.68
N GLY A 80 9.99 -4.71 11.81
CA GLY A 80 8.57 -4.82 12.16
C GLY A 80 8.19 -6.26 12.48
N VAL A 81 7.77 -6.55 13.72
CA VAL A 81 7.54 -7.92 14.20
C VAL A 81 6.10 -8.13 14.67
N CYS A 82 5.52 -9.28 14.33
CA CYS A 82 4.19 -9.66 14.80
C CYS A 82 4.21 -10.12 16.27
N LYS A 83 3.03 -10.16 16.89
CA LYS A 83 2.88 -10.56 18.32
C LYS A 83 3.50 -11.93 18.63
N ALA A 84 3.41 -12.88 17.71
CA ALA A 84 3.98 -14.22 17.87
C ALA A 84 5.52 -14.25 17.79
N CYS A 85 6.14 -13.31 17.06
CA CYS A 85 7.59 -13.24 16.89
C CYS A 85 8.28 -12.33 17.93
N LYS A 86 7.51 -11.55 18.71
CA LYS A 86 7.99 -10.70 19.79
C LYS A 86 8.94 -11.40 20.80
N PRO A 87 8.63 -12.60 21.35
CA PRO A 87 9.51 -13.24 22.34
C PRO A 87 10.87 -13.67 21.78
N LYS A 88 11.02 -13.77 20.45
CA LYS A 88 12.30 -14.10 19.79
C LYS A 88 13.26 -12.91 19.74
N LEU A 89 12.76 -11.68 19.94
CA LEU A 89 13.57 -10.46 19.92
C LEU A 89 13.91 -9.96 21.32
N SER A 90 13.09 -10.26 22.33
CA SER A 90 13.40 -9.89 23.72
C SER A 90 14.70 -10.50 24.23
N SER A 91 15.15 -11.62 23.64
CA SER A 91 16.46 -12.22 23.94
C SER A 91 17.64 -11.53 23.26
N ARG A 92 17.41 -10.70 22.23
CA ARG A 92 18.45 -10.11 21.38
C ARG A 92 18.83 -8.67 21.73
N LYS A 93 18.43 -8.13 22.89
CA LYS A 93 18.74 -6.75 23.34
C LYS A 93 18.45 -5.65 22.27
N LEU A 94 17.42 -5.81 21.44
CA LEU A 94 17.02 -4.74 20.52
C LEU A 94 16.27 -3.64 21.25
N ASP A 95 16.59 -2.39 20.92
CA ASP A 95 15.88 -1.22 21.42
C ASP A 95 14.50 -1.11 20.77
N ARG A 96 13.49 -0.84 21.58
CA ARG A 96 12.11 -0.72 21.10
C ARG A 96 11.83 0.74 20.73
N LEU A 97 11.35 0.93 19.50
CA LEU A 97 10.92 2.23 18.95
C LEU A 97 9.45 2.52 19.24
#